data_AF-A0A7S3NB21-F1
#
_entry.id   AF-A0A7S3NB21-F1
#
_cell.length_a   1.000
_cell.length_b   1.000
_cell.length_c   1.000
_cell.angle_alpha   90.00
_cell.angle_beta   90.00
_cell.angle_gamma   90.00
#
_symmetry.space_group_name_H-M   'P 1'
#
loop_
_entity.id
_entity.type
_entity.pdbx_description
1 polymer ?
#
loop_
_entity_poly.entity_id
_entity_poly.type
_entity_poly.pdbx_seq_one_letter_code
_entity_poly.pdbx_strand_id
1 'polypeptide(L)'
;SELEKMFNNIIDKKVPILWEDVGYPSLKPLGSWMIDLIKRIEFVGSWLYEGPPKSYLLPAFFFPQGFMTSSLQTYSRNHKIPIDTLKFKTNVKKEYSQNIKEAPEDGVNIHGLFLQGARWNVQEGKVADNKKGELFFEIPVIWLEPVLEGKTDDERAYKCPLYKTSLRKGELLTTGHSTNFICYLALHTEQKPEFWINRGVALLCQLDD
;
A
#
# COMPACT_ATOMS: atom_id res chain seq x y z
N SER A 1 36.29 3.08 -6.97
CA SER A 1 35.77 1.72 -7.25
C SER A 1 34.30 1.60 -6.82
N GLU A 2 33.60 0.50 -7.10
CA GLU A 2 32.22 0.29 -6.59
C GLU A 2 32.17 0.30 -5.04
N LEU A 3 33.16 -0.30 -4.39
CA LEU A 3 33.28 -0.28 -2.92
C LEU A 3 33.50 1.13 -2.36
N GLU A 4 34.23 1.98 -3.07
CA GLU A 4 34.45 3.37 -2.69
C GLU A 4 33.17 4.20 -2.82
N LYS A 5 32.37 3.99 -3.87
CA LYS A 5 31.04 4.61 -4.01
C LYS A 5 30.10 4.17 -2.89
N MET A 6 30.08 2.87 -2.57
CA MET A 6 29.31 2.34 -1.46
C MET A 6 29.74 2.97 -0.13
N PHE A 7 31.05 3.05 0.13
CA PHE A 7 31.60 3.71 1.32
C PHE A 7 31.16 5.17 1.42
N ASN A 8 31.28 5.93 0.33
CA ASN A 8 30.86 7.33 0.28
C ASN A 8 29.35 7.49 0.53
N ASN A 9 28.49 6.64 -0.06
CA ASN A 9 27.06 6.66 0.21
C ASN A 9 26.75 6.42 1.70
N ILE A 10 27.43 5.45 2.32
CA ILE A 10 27.24 5.15 3.75
C ILE A 10 27.63 6.34 4.63
N ILE A 11 28.77 6.98 4.35
CA ILE A 11 29.22 8.20 5.06
C ILE A 11 28.20 9.33 4.87
N ASP A 12 27.65 9.47 3.67
CA ASP A 12 26.60 10.45 3.33
C ASP A 12 25.20 10.07 3.86
N LYS A 13 25.07 8.96 4.60
CA LYS A 13 23.80 8.41 5.11
C LYS A 13 22.78 8.10 4.01
N LYS A 14 23.26 7.79 2.80
CA LYS A 14 22.46 7.33 1.66
C LYS A 14 22.53 5.82 1.55
N VAL A 15 21.47 5.23 1.01
CA VAL A 15 21.51 3.81 0.66
C VAL A 15 22.50 3.62 -0.50
N PRO A 16 23.39 2.62 -0.43
CA PRO A 16 24.23 2.26 -1.57
C PRO A 16 23.40 1.92 -2.81
N ILE A 17 23.79 2.44 -3.97
CA ILE A 17 23.08 2.20 -5.25
C ILE A 17 22.95 0.70 -5.54
N LEU A 18 24.01 -0.07 -5.26
CA LEU A 18 24.01 -1.53 -5.42
C LEU A 18 22.91 -2.23 -4.59
N TRP A 19 22.47 -1.64 -3.48
CA TRP A 19 21.39 -2.18 -2.66
C TRP A 19 20.03 -1.69 -3.15
N GLU A 20 19.94 -0.45 -3.63
CA GLU A 20 18.72 0.09 -4.25
C GLU A 20 18.34 -0.68 -5.52
N ASP A 21 19.33 -1.04 -6.36
CA ASP A 21 19.14 -1.75 -7.63
C ASP A 21 18.46 -3.13 -7.49
N VAL A 22 18.69 -3.80 -6.36
CA VAL A 22 18.09 -5.10 -6.03
C VAL A 22 17.07 -5.01 -4.89
N GLY A 23 16.88 -3.81 -4.35
CA GLY A 23 16.06 -3.52 -3.19
C GLY A 23 14.68 -3.01 -3.56
N TYR A 24 13.87 -2.73 -2.54
CA TYR A 24 12.56 -2.11 -2.75
C TYR A 24 12.72 -0.60 -2.97
N PRO A 25 11.87 0.03 -3.81
CA PRO A 25 11.90 1.48 -3.99
C PRO A 25 11.74 2.19 -2.65
N SER A 26 12.62 3.13 -2.34
CA SER A 26 12.59 3.91 -1.11
C SER A 26 13.20 5.30 -1.31
N LEU A 27 12.80 6.24 -0.46
CA LEU A 27 13.38 7.59 -0.37
C LEU A 27 14.02 7.85 0.99
N LYS A 28 14.05 6.81 1.84
CA LYS A 28 14.54 6.89 3.21
C LYS A 28 16.06 7.05 3.24
N PRO A 29 16.60 7.82 4.22
CA PRO A 29 18.02 7.78 4.52
C PRO A 29 18.41 6.38 5.03
N LEU A 30 19.71 6.07 4.98
CA LEU A 30 20.26 4.74 5.26
C LEU A 30 19.76 4.16 6.59
N GLY A 31 19.73 4.96 7.66
CA GLY A 31 19.29 4.49 8.99
C GLY A 31 17.84 4.01 8.99
N SER A 32 16.94 4.85 8.47
CA SER A 32 15.51 4.53 8.39
C SER A 32 15.22 3.41 7.38
N TRP A 33 15.99 3.34 6.30
CA TRP A 33 15.93 2.25 5.33
C TRP A 33 16.33 0.89 5.94
N MET A 34 17.38 0.86 6.77
CA MET A 34 17.79 -0.36 7.48
C MET A 34 16.72 -0.84 8.45
N ILE A 35 16.11 0.08 9.21
CA ILE A 35 14.99 -0.23 10.12
C ILE A 35 13.80 -0.79 9.33
N ASP A 36 13.46 -0.16 8.20
CA ASP A 36 12.37 -0.64 7.33
C ASP A 36 12.68 -2.02 6.74
N LEU A 37 13.91 -2.26 6.28
CA LEU A 37 14.35 -3.56 5.78
C LEU A 37 14.19 -4.66 6.84
N ILE A 38 14.63 -4.41 8.07
CA ILE A 38 14.48 -5.36 9.18
C ILE A 38 13.00 -5.68 9.42
N LYS A 39 12.14 -4.66 9.50
CA LYS A 39 10.69 -4.85 9.68
C LYS A 39 10.07 -5.72 8.57
N ARG A 40 10.51 -5.56 7.33
CA ARG A 40 10.04 -6.38 6.19
C ARG A 40 10.47 -7.83 6.31
N ILE A 41 11.73 -8.05 6.69
CA ILE A 41 12.28 -9.39 6.91
C ILE A 41 11.56 -10.07 8.08
N GLU A 42 11.33 -9.36 9.18
CA GLU A 42 10.58 -9.85 10.33
C GLU A 42 9.14 -10.21 9.95
N PHE A 43 8.44 -9.35 9.20
CA PHE A 43 7.08 -9.65 8.73
C PHE A 43 7.01 -10.92 7.88
N VAL A 44 7.91 -11.07 6.89
CA VAL A 44 7.96 -12.27 6.05
C VAL A 44 8.42 -13.50 6.85
N GLY A 45 9.35 -13.32 7.79
CA GLY A 45 9.84 -14.36 8.69
C GLY A 45 8.73 -14.90 9.58
N SER A 46 7.99 -14.04 10.29
CA SER A 46 6.83 -14.45 11.08
C SER A 46 5.78 -15.13 10.21
N TRP A 47 5.51 -14.65 8.99
CA TRP A 47 4.61 -15.36 8.08
C TRP A 47 5.10 -16.79 7.76
N LEU A 48 6.40 -16.98 7.52
CA LEU A 48 6.98 -18.29 7.24
C LEU A 48 6.83 -19.27 8.42
N TYR A 49 7.07 -18.80 9.66
CA TYR A 49 7.11 -19.67 10.84
C TYR A 49 5.76 -19.83 11.55
N GLU A 50 4.93 -18.78 11.58
CA GLU A 50 3.66 -18.73 12.31
C GLU A 50 2.44 -18.91 11.40
N GLY A 51 2.66 -18.84 10.08
CA GLY A 51 1.60 -18.93 9.08
C GLY A 51 0.99 -17.57 8.71
N PRO A 52 -0.04 -17.57 7.84
CA PRO A 52 -0.62 -16.35 7.28
C PRO A 52 -1.08 -15.34 8.35
N PRO A 53 -0.64 -14.07 8.27
CA PRO A 53 -1.10 -13.05 9.22
C PRO A 53 -2.56 -12.67 8.94
N LYS A 54 -3.23 -12.16 9.98
CA LYS A 54 -4.62 -11.68 9.90
C LYS A 54 -4.76 -10.36 9.14
N SER A 55 -3.66 -9.62 9.02
CA SER A 55 -3.52 -8.42 8.20
C SER A 55 -2.09 -8.34 7.67
N TYR A 56 -1.95 -8.06 6.38
CA TYR A 56 -0.67 -8.04 5.69
C TYR A 56 -0.09 -6.63 5.63
N LEU A 57 1.17 -6.46 6.02
CA LEU A 57 1.90 -5.21 5.85
C LEU A 57 2.19 -5.04 4.34
N LEU A 58 1.30 -4.34 3.62
CA LEU A 58 1.41 -4.22 2.17
C LEU A 58 2.75 -3.63 1.71
N PRO A 59 3.33 -2.63 2.41
CA PRO A 59 4.65 -2.12 2.07
C PRO A 59 5.70 -3.22 2.03
N ALA A 60 5.61 -4.29 2.83
CA ALA A 60 6.65 -5.32 2.92
C ALA A 60 6.85 -6.14 1.64
N PHE A 61 5.86 -6.15 0.74
CA PHE A 61 5.99 -6.82 -0.54
C PHE A 61 6.84 -6.00 -1.51
N PHE A 62 7.83 -6.65 -2.11
CA PHE A 62 8.56 -6.07 -3.25
C PHE A 62 7.63 -5.78 -4.44
N PHE A 63 6.66 -6.68 -4.67
CA PHE A 63 5.65 -6.57 -5.72
C PHE A 63 4.22 -6.74 -5.15
N PRO A 64 3.63 -5.67 -4.59
CA PRO A 64 2.29 -5.71 -3.98
C PRO A 64 1.18 -6.15 -4.94
N GLN A 65 1.28 -5.80 -6.22
CA GLN A 65 0.29 -6.16 -7.23
C GLN A 65 0.19 -7.69 -7.40
N GLY A 66 1.32 -8.40 -7.36
CA GLY A 66 1.34 -9.87 -7.42
C GLY A 66 0.63 -10.51 -6.23
N PHE A 67 0.83 -9.96 -5.03
CA PHE A 67 0.09 -10.38 -3.84
C PHE A 67 -1.42 -10.15 -4.01
N MET A 68 -1.83 -8.96 -4.44
CA MET A 68 -3.24 -8.64 -4.72
C MET A 68 -3.87 -9.59 -5.75
N THR A 69 -3.17 -9.84 -6.87
CA THR A 69 -3.63 -10.79 -7.89
C THR A 69 -3.74 -12.21 -7.35
N SER A 70 -2.82 -12.64 -6.48
CA SER A 70 -2.90 -13.96 -5.85
C SER A 70 -4.13 -14.11 -4.96
N SER A 71 -4.53 -13.06 -4.23
CA SER A 71 -5.77 -13.06 -3.44
C SER A 71 -7.01 -13.21 -4.34
N LEU A 72 -7.05 -12.51 -5.49
CA LEU A 72 -8.11 -12.70 -6.49
C LEU A 72 -8.11 -14.11 -7.10
N GLN A 73 -6.94 -14.71 -7.34
CA GLN A 73 -6.83 -16.10 -7.82
C GLN A 73 -7.39 -17.09 -6.81
N THR A 74 -7.11 -16.91 -5.51
CA THR A 74 -7.66 -17.76 -4.44
C THR A 74 -9.18 -17.68 -4.43
N TYR A 75 -9.74 -16.48 -4.45
CA TYR A 75 -11.19 -16.29 -4.52
C TYR A 75 -11.80 -16.92 -5.78
N SER A 76 -11.21 -16.65 -6.95
CA SER A 76 -11.61 -17.22 -8.24
C SER A 76 -11.70 -18.74 -8.21
N ARG A 77 -10.71 -19.42 -7.61
CA ARG A 77 -10.68 -20.88 -7.50
C ARG A 77 -11.73 -21.41 -6.52
N ASN A 78 -11.88 -20.77 -5.36
CA ASN A 78 -12.82 -21.20 -4.32
C ASN A 78 -14.27 -21.06 -4.78
N HIS A 79 -14.59 -19.97 -5.48
CA HIS A 79 -15.94 -19.64 -5.92
C HIS A 79 -16.24 -20.02 -7.38
N LYS A 80 -15.24 -20.54 -8.11
CA LYS A 80 -15.34 -20.89 -9.54
C LYS A 80 -15.78 -19.72 -10.43
N ILE A 81 -15.30 -18.53 -10.12
CA ILE A 81 -15.57 -17.29 -10.86
C ILE A 81 -14.34 -16.92 -11.70
N PRO A 82 -14.47 -16.57 -12.99
CA PRO A 82 -13.34 -16.12 -13.81
C PRO A 82 -12.65 -14.89 -13.20
N ILE A 83 -11.32 -14.93 -13.04
CA ILE A 83 -10.54 -13.87 -12.37
C ILE A 83 -10.63 -12.52 -13.07
N ASP A 84 -10.76 -12.51 -14.39
CA ASP A 84 -10.91 -11.31 -15.22
C ASP A 84 -12.18 -10.52 -14.91
N THR A 85 -13.19 -11.17 -14.33
CA THR A 85 -14.43 -10.54 -13.88
C THR A 85 -14.35 -10.02 -12.43
N LEU A 86 -13.22 -10.15 -11.76
CA LEU A 86 -13.05 -9.78 -10.35
C LEU A 86 -12.29 -8.46 -10.18
N LYS A 87 -12.72 -7.68 -9.19
CA LYS A 87 -12.05 -6.48 -8.68
C LYS A 87 -12.07 -6.49 -7.16
N PHE A 88 -11.30 -5.61 -6.54
CA PHE A 88 -11.41 -5.35 -5.12
C PHE A 88 -12.40 -4.21 -4.85
N LYS A 89 -13.32 -4.46 -3.92
CA LYS A 89 -14.03 -3.43 -3.18
C LYS A 89 -13.18 -3.02 -1.97
N THR A 90 -13.09 -1.72 -1.73
CA THR A 90 -12.23 -1.16 -0.68
C THR A 90 -13.04 -0.91 0.59
N ASN A 91 -12.81 -1.71 1.63
CA ASN A 91 -13.50 -1.56 2.91
C ASN A 91 -12.52 -1.11 4.01
N VAL A 92 -12.46 0.19 4.30
CA VAL A 92 -11.62 0.72 5.40
C VAL A 92 -12.26 0.36 6.76
N LYS A 93 -11.54 -0.39 7.58
CA LYS A 93 -11.97 -0.77 8.93
C LYS A 93 -11.79 0.38 9.93
N LYS A 94 -12.29 0.20 11.16
CA LYS A 94 -12.05 1.15 12.25
C LYS A 94 -10.77 0.83 13.02
N GLU A 95 -10.31 -0.41 12.90
CA GLU A 95 -9.19 -0.98 13.62
C GLU A 95 -7.87 -0.87 12.86
N TYR A 96 -6.78 -0.71 13.61
CA TYR A 96 -5.41 -0.89 13.13
C TYR A 96 -4.96 -2.35 13.30
N SER A 97 -3.84 -2.73 12.67
CA SER A 97 -3.42 -4.13 12.50
C SER A 97 -3.30 -4.90 13.82
N GLN A 98 -2.81 -4.28 14.89
CA GLN A 98 -2.68 -4.87 16.22
C GLN A 98 -4.01 -5.28 16.86
N ASN A 99 -5.13 -4.72 16.39
CA ASN A 99 -6.47 -4.97 16.91
C ASN A 99 -7.29 -5.91 16.01
N ILE A 100 -6.74 -6.37 14.89
CA ILE A 100 -7.40 -7.32 14.01
C ILE A 100 -7.37 -8.72 14.62
N LYS A 101 -8.56 -9.22 14.96
CA LYS A 101 -8.72 -10.51 15.63
C LYS A 101 -8.74 -11.70 14.68
N GLU A 102 -9.20 -11.51 13.46
CA GLU A 102 -9.43 -12.59 12.49
C GLU A 102 -9.13 -12.12 11.06
N ALA A 103 -8.69 -13.05 10.22
CA ALA A 103 -8.61 -12.84 8.77
C ALA A 103 -10.04 -12.84 8.18
N PRO A 104 -10.29 -12.11 7.07
CA PRO A 104 -11.58 -12.20 6.40
C PRO A 104 -11.75 -13.59 5.76
N GLU A 105 -12.99 -14.06 5.63
CA GLU A 105 -13.31 -15.31 4.92
C GLU A 105 -12.87 -15.24 3.44
N ASP A 106 -13.18 -14.12 2.79
CA ASP A 106 -12.77 -13.82 1.43
C ASP A 106 -11.93 -12.53 1.36
N GLY A 107 -10.90 -12.54 0.52
CA GLY A 107 -10.01 -11.40 0.34
C GLY A 107 -8.91 -11.32 1.38
N VAL A 108 -8.39 -10.11 1.58
CA VAL A 108 -7.26 -9.86 2.48
C VAL A 108 -7.39 -8.53 3.20
N ASN A 109 -6.99 -8.50 4.47
CA ASN A 109 -6.74 -7.25 5.19
C ASN A 109 -5.32 -6.77 4.87
N ILE A 110 -5.15 -5.49 4.55
CA ILE A 110 -3.85 -4.84 4.34
C ILE A 110 -3.68 -3.64 5.29
N HIS A 111 -2.44 -3.32 5.66
CA HIS A 111 -2.11 -2.17 6.49
C HIS A 111 -0.73 -1.56 6.15
N GLY A 112 -0.38 -0.49 6.88
CA GLY A 112 0.88 0.24 6.70
C GLY A 112 0.81 1.29 5.59
N LEU A 113 -0.36 1.87 5.34
CA LEU A 113 -0.54 2.88 4.29
C LEU A 113 -0.75 4.25 4.89
N PHE A 114 -0.26 5.27 4.19
CA PHE A 114 -0.35 6.67 4.60
C PHE A 114 -1.13 7.46 3.55
N LEU A 115 -2.16 8.18 3.97
CA LEU A 115 -2.87 9.14 3.14
C LEU A 115 -2.13 10.48 3.18
N GLN A 116 -1.70 10.96 2.02
CA GLN A 116 -1.04 12.26 1.86
C GLN A 116 -2.04 13.29 1.34
N GLY A 117 -2.03 14.50 1.92
CA GLY A 117 -2.87 15.62 1.49
C GLY A 117 -4.34 15.55 1.96
N ALA A 118 -4.70 14.48 2.67
CA ALA A 118 -5.98 14.31 3.36
C ALA A 118 -5.82 13.29 4.50
N ARG A 119 -6.83 13.21 5.36
CA ARG A 119 -6.93 12.21 6.43
C ARG A 119 -8.17 11.35 6.25
N TRP A 120 -8.18 10.19 6.89
CA TRP A 120 -9.38 9.40 7.03
C TRP A 120 -10.09 9.74 8.35
N ASN A 121 -11.34 10.16 8.29
CA ASN A 121 -12.15 10.27 9.49
C ASN A 121 -12.66 8.88 9.87
N VAL A 122 -12.03 8.25 10.87
CA VAL A 122 -12.39 6.90 11.34
C VAL A 122 -13.82 6.81 11.87
N GLN A 123 -14.32 7.88 12.51
CA GLN A 123 -15.67 7.88 13.09
C GLN A 123 -16.74 7.95 12.00
N GLU A 124 -16.54 8.82 11.02
CA GLU A 124 -17.49 9.03 9.92
C GLU A 124 -17.26 8.09 8.72
N GLY A 125 -16.11 7.41 8.66
CA GLY A 125 -15.77 6.50 7.56
C GLY A 125 -15.58 7.19 6.21
N LYS A 126 -14.99 8.38 6.18
CA LYS A 126 -14.79 9.17 4.94
C LYS A 126 -13.46 9.93 4.90
N VAL A 127 -13.03 10.28 3.69
CA VAL A 127 -11.91 11.23 3.47
C VAL A 127 -12.31 12.62 3.99
N ALA A 128 -11.41 13.24 4.74
CA ALA A 128 -11.57 14.58 5.32
C ALA A 128 -10.27 15.39 5.19
N ASP A 129 -10.37 16.71 5.34
CA ASP A 129 -9.20 17.59 5.33
C ASP A 129 -8.25 17.29 6.49
N ASN A 130 -6.95 17.45 6.23
CA ASN A 130 -5.90 17.34 7.23
C ASN A 130 -6.09 18.34 8.37
N LYS A 131 -5.65 17.96 9.57
CA LYS A 131 -5.47 18.94 10.64
C LYS A 131 -4.25 19.79 10.34
N LYS A 132 -4.23 20.99 10.92
CA LYS A 132 -3.11 21.92 10.77
C LYS A 132 -1.79 21.25 11.20
N GLY A 133 -0.84 21.15 10.28
CA GLY A 133 0.49 20.56 10.52
C GLY A 133 0.59 19.05 10.22
N GLU A 134 -0.52 18.36 9.93
CA GLU A 134 -0.49 16.95 9.50
C GLU A 134 -0.29 16.88 7.98
N LEU A 135 0.83 16.31 7.54
CA LEU A 135 1.10 16.05 6.12
C LEU A 135 0.60 14.68 5.67
N PHE A 136 0.65 13.72 6.58
CA PHE A 136 0.33 12.32 6.36
C PHE A 136 -0.58 11.79 7.46
N PHE A 137 -1.46 10.86 7.10
CA PHE A 137 -2.34 10.17 8.04
C PHE A 137 -2.21 8.66 7.82
N GLU A 138 -1.84 7.89 8.85
CA GLU A 138 -1.86 6.43 8.76
C GLU A 138 -3.31 5.94 8.67
N ILE A 139 -3.68 5.36 7.54
CA ILE A 139 -5.05 4.86 7.35
C ILE A 139 -5.22 3.54 8.11
N PRO A 140 -6.39 3.28 8.72
CA PRO A 140 -6.68 1.99 9.33
C PRO A 140 -6.57 0.83 8.33
N VAL A 141 -6.68 -0.39 8.85
CA VAL A 141 -6.68 -1.60 8.03
C VAL A 141 -7.72 -1.49 6.92
N ILE A 142 -7.32 -1.81 5.69
CA ILE A 142 -8.22 -1.88 4.55
C ILE A 142 -8.47 -3.35 4.26
N TRP A 143 -9.72 -3.76 4.25
CA TRP A 143 -10.12 -5.05 3.70
C TRP A 143 -10.35 -4.90 2.20
N LEU A 144 -9.53 -5.61 1.43
CA LEU A 144 -9.70 -5.78 0.00
C LEU A 144 -10.59 -7.00 -0.23
N GLU A 145 -11.88 -6.73 -0.49
CA GLU A 145 -12.91 -7.74 -0.71
C GLU A 145 -13.04 -8.02 -2.21
N PRO A 146 -12.80 -9.26 -2.68
CA PRO A 146 -13.05 -9.64 -4.07
C PRO A 146 -14.55 -9.56 -4.38
N VAL A 147 -14.89 -8.85 -5.45
CA VAL A 147 -16.27 -8.72 -5.94
C VAL A 147 -16.29 -8.81 -7.46
N LEU A 148 -17.45 -9.14 -8.03
CA LEU A 148 -17.68 -9.03 -9.48
C LEU A 148 -17.58 -7.58 -9.94
N GLU A 149 -17.00 -7.37 -11.11
CA GLU A 149 -16.97 -6.08 -11.79
C GLU A 149 -18.40 -5.53 -11.95
N GLY A 150 -18.61 -4.27 -11.56
CA GLY A 150 -19.95 -3.64 -11.49
C GLY A 150 -20.62 -3.72 -10.12
N LYS A 151 -20.12 -4.52 -9.17
CA LYS A 151 -20.47 -4.44 -7.73
C LYS A 151 -19.46 -3.62 -6.92
N THR A 152 -18.51 -2.98 -7.61
CA THR A 152 -17.48 -2.14 -7.01
C THR A 152 -18.05 -0.84 -6.46
N ASP A 153 -17.28 -0.17 -5.60
CA ASP A 153 -17.66 0.99 -4.81
C ASP A 153 -18.45 2.08 -5.56
N ASP A 154 -19.33 2.76 -4.81
CA ASP A 154 -20.19 3.89 -5.21
C ASP A 154 -19.49 4.81 -6.22
N GLU A 155 -20.17 5.21 -7.30
CA GLU A 155 -19.63 6.16 -8.31
C GLU A 155 -19.12 7.46 -7.68
N ARG A 156 -19.60 7.79 -6.48
CA ARG A 156 -19.16 8.97 -5.71
C ARG A 156 -17.87 8.76 -4.91
N ALA A 157 -17.35 7.54 -4.82
CA ALA A 157 -16.11 7.26 -4.13
C ALA A 157 -14.92 7.90 -4.84
N TYR A 158 -13.97 8.42 -4.05
CA TYR A 158 -12.72 8.92 -4.59
C TYR A 158 -11.79 7.76 -4.92
N LYS A 159 -11.48 7.57 -6.20
CA LYS A 159 -10.47 6.62 -6.67
C LYS A 159 -9.07 7.12 -6.31
N CYS A 160 -8.65 6.84 -5.07
CA CYS A 160 -7.38 7.28 -4.52
C CYS A 160 -6.23 6.44 -5.10
N PRO A 161 -5.23 7.03 -5.77
CA PRO A 161 -4.08 6.29 -6.27
C PRO A 161 -3.18 5.86 -5.11
N LEU A 162 -2.71 4.62 -5.16
CA LEU A 162 -1.75 4.04 -4.22
C LEU A 162 -0.36 3.92 -4.87
N TYR A 163 0.66 4.45 -4.21
CA TYR A 163 2.06 4.42 -4.66
C TYR A 163 2.99 3.76 -3.65
N LYS A 164 4.12 3.22 -4.12
CA LYS A 164 5.19 2.74 -3.24
C LYS A 164 5.90 3.88 -2.52
N THR A 165 6.15 5.01 -3.20
CA THR A 165 6.89 6.18 -2.67
C THR A 165 6.20 7.50 -2.98
N SER A 166 6.54 8.55 -2.22
CA SER A 166 5.98 9.90 -2.35
C SER A 166 6.34 10.61 -3.67
N LEU A 167 7.38 10.15 -4.39
CA LEU A 167 7.77 10.71 -5.69
C LEU A 167 6.67 10.55 -6.75
N ARG A 168 5.79 9.54 -6.61
CA ARG A 168 4.72 9.19 -7.57
C ARG A 168 5.19 9.08 -9.02
N LYS A 169 6.48 8.86 -9.19
CA LYS A 169 7.17 8.66 -10.46
C LYS A 169 7.59 7.20 -10.54
N GLY A 170 7.26 6.56 -11.65
CA GLY A 170 7.65 5.18 -11.92
C GLY A 170 7.74 4.95 -13.42
N GLU A 171 8.44 3.88 -13.78
CA GLU A 171 8.58 3.40 -15.16
C GLU A 171 7.57 2.27 -15.38
N LEU A 172 7.13 2.12 -16.63
CA LEU A 172 6.31 0.97 -17.02
C LEU A 172 7.24 -0.18 -17.38
N LEU A 173 7.10 -1.28 -16.66
CA LEU A 173 7.78 -2.53 -16.98
C LEU A 173 7.14 -3.16 -18.23
N THR A 174 7.86 -4.07 -18.88
CA THR A 174 7.35 -4.84 -20.05
C THR A 174 6.09 -5.65 -19.74
N THR A 175 5.83 -5.92 -18.45
CA THR A 175 4.61 -6.56 -17.94
C THR A 175 3.41 -5.62 -17.83
N GLY A 176 3.58 -4.33 -18.14
CA GLY A 176 2.54 -3.29 -18.00
C GLY A 176 2.40 -2.73 -16.58
N HIS A 177 3.10 -3.29 -15.59
CA HIS A 177 3.08 -2.79 -14.22
C HIS A 177 4.03 -1.60 -14.03
N SER A 178 3.60 -0.60 -13.26
CA SER A 178 4.46 0.51 -12.87
C SER A 178 5.41 0.10 -11.73
N THR A 179 6.63 0.61 -11.76
CA THR A 179 7.60 0.43 -10.67
C THR A 179 7.18 1.14 -9.38
N ASN A 180 6.28 2.13 -9.44
CA ASN A 180 5.82 2.90 -8.28
C ASN A 180 4.30 2.91 -8.09
N PHE A 181 3.51 3.10 -9.15
CA PHE A 181 2.05 3.05 -9.05
C PHE A 181 1.56 1.60 -8.83
N ILE A 182 0.73 1.40 -7.81
CA ILE A 182 0.22 0.07 -7.43
C ILE A 182 -1.16 -0.17 -8.01
N CYS A 183 -2.15 0.60 -7.57
CA CYS A 183 -3.54 0.51 -8.00
C CYS A 183 -4.34 1.74 -7.54
N TYR A 184 -5.63 1.79 -7.88
CA TYR A 184 -6.59 2.70 -7.26
C TYR A 184 -7.36 1.97 -6.17
N LEU A 185 -7.54 2.62 -5.02
CA LEU A 185 -8.43 2.19 -3.95
C LEU A 185 -9.56 3.22 -3.80
N ALA A 186 -10.80 2.77 -3.75
CA ALA A 186 -11.95 3.66 -3.67
C ALA A 186 -12.20 4.05 -2.21
N LEU A 187 -11.97 5.31 -1.88
CA LEU A 187 -12.19 5.85 -0.54
C LEU A 187 -13.50 6.62 -0.51
N HIS A 188 -14.36 6.31 0.46
CA HIS A 188 -15.63 7.02 0.62
C HIS A 188 -15.40 8.50 0.92
N THR A 189 -16.21 9.38 0.32
CA THR A 189 -16.14 10.82 0.53
C THR A 189 -17.49 11.49 0.24
N GLU A 190 -17.71 12.67 0.83
CA GLU A 190 -18.84 13.55 0.55
C GLU A 190 -18.51 14.64 -0.48
N GLN A 191 -17.23 14.89 -0.71
CA GLN A 191 -16.78 15.82 -1.75
C GLN A 191 -16.84 15.13 -3.11
N LYS A 192 -16.99 15.91 -4.19
CA LYS A 192 -16.81 15.36 -5.53
C LYS A 192 -15.36 14.86 -5.71
N PRO A 193 -15.11 13.75 -6.43
CA PRO A 193 -13.76 13.21 -6.61
C PRO A 193 -12.72 14.24 -7.09
N GLU A 194 -13.10 15.19 -7.94
CA GLU A 194 -12.21 16.23 -8.47
C GLU A 194 -11.59 17.10 -7.38
N PHE A 195 -12.29 17.28 -6.24
CA PHE A 195 -11.78 18.03 -5.10
C PHE A 195 -10.46 17.44 -4.57
N TRP A 196 -10.40 16.11 -4.48
CA TRP A 196 -9.23 15.37 -3.99
C TRP A 196 -8.18 15.15 -5.07
N ILE A 197 -8.59 14.96 -6.32
CA ILE A 197 -7.70 14.89 -7.48
C ILE A 197 -6.88 16.19 -7.59
N ASN A 198 -7.54 17.35 -7.53
CA ASN A 198 -6.87 18.66 -7.65
C ASN A 198 -5.93 18.97 -6.47
N ARG A 199 -6.13 18.31 -5.33
CA ARG A 199 -5.23 18.40 -4.16
C ARG A 199 -4.11 17.37 -4.19
N GLY A 200 -4.10 16.50 -5.20
CA GLY A 200 -3.13 15.42 -5.30
C GLY A 200 -3.19 14.48 -4.11
N VAL A 201 -4.38 14.15 -3.60
CA VAL A 201 -4.48 13.17 -2.50
C VAL A 201 -4.07 11.79 -3.00
N ALA A 202 -3.21 11.09 -2.25
CA ALA A 202 -2.80 9.73 -2.61
C ALA A 202 -2.51 8.90 -1.38
N LEU A 203 -2.59 7.57 -1.52
CA LEU A 203 -2.06 6.63 -0.56
C LEU A 203 -0.60 6.30 -0.90
N LEU A 204 0.22 6.14 0.14
CA LEU A 204 1.64 5.82 0.06
C LEU A 204 1.94 4.59 0.91
N CYS A 205 2.77 3.68 0.42
CA CYS A 205 3.30 2.56 1.22
C CYS A 205 4.41 2.98 2.18
N GLN A 206 5.09 4.10 1.92
CA GLN A 206 6.14 4.58 2.82
C GLN A 206 6.26 6.11 2.78
N LEU A 207 6.74 6.65 3.88
CA LEU A 207 7.18 8.04 4.03
C LEU A 207 8.69 8.14 3.79
N ASP A 208 9.19 9.36 3.68
CA ASP A 208 10.57 9.63 3.21
C ASP A 208 11.61 9.71 4.36
N ASP A 209 11.15 9.65 5.62
CA ASP A 209 11.95 9.88 6.83
C ASP A 209 12.41 8.61 7.57
#